data_AF-A0AAE3NWA9-F1
#
_entry.id   AF-A0AAE3NWA9-F1
#
_cell.length_a   1.000
_cell.length_b   1.000
_cell.length_c   1.000
_cell.angle_alpha   90.00
_cell.angle_beta   90.00
_cell.angle_gamma   90.00
#
_symmetry.space_group_name_H-M   'P 1'
#
loop_
_entity.id
_entity.type
_entity.pdbx_description
1 polymer ?
#
loop_
_entity_poly.entity_id
_entity_poly.type
_entity_poly.pdbx_seq_one_letter_code
_entity_poly.pdbx_strand_id
1 'polypeptide(L)'
;MKTDMAATRERLEQFAEWTGTEAPATILDDEGAPTQELLAYARNEELCLDWLFLGDVRPLVQAYRRRHEEMSWPRVQERVDLLAKLADMEPIRVEVDEDSVLLTDELIAFCKEARGDIDWLLCGKDENVLRSHQSKVKETEPLVEEVKSLSEAERRGLQVALRIAIREKRSVEEALAAYSEVVEEERAA
;
A
#
# COMPACT_ATOMS: atom_id res chain seq x y z
N MET A 1 -32.73 2.30 -21.96
CA MET A 1 -31.76 3.18 -22.65
C MET A 1 -30.98 2.27 -23.59
N LYS A 2 -31.01 2.48 -24.92
CA LYS A 2 -30.20 1.67 -25.84
C LYS A 2 -28.79 2.24 -25.84
N THR A 3 -27.81 1.45 -25.40
CA THR A 3 -26.40 1.81 -25.50
C THR A 3 -26.02 1.88 -26.98
N ASP A 4 -25.46 3.01 -27.41
CA ASP A 4 -24.94 3.16 -28.76
C ASP A 4 -23.57 2.49 -28.84
N MET A 5 -23.57 1.24 -29.31
CA MET A 5 -22.36 0.43 -29.38
C MET A 5 -21.31 0.97 -30.36
N ALA A 6 -21.71 1.76 -31.36
CA ALA A 6 -20.75 2.40 -32.25
C ALA A 6 -19.98 3.49 -31.51
N ALA A 7 -20.68 4.36 -30.79
CA ALA A 7 -20.07 5.39 -29.95
C ALA A 7 -19.22 4.78 -28.81
N THR A 8 -19.66 3.67 -28.22
CA THR A 8 -18.87 2.95 -27.21
C THR A 8 -17.58 2.39 -27.79
N ARG A 9 -17.61 1.81 -28.99
CA ARG A 9 -16.41 1.30 -29.68
C ARG A 9 -15.43 2.42 -30.00
N GLU A 10 -15.92 3.53 -30.55
CA GLU A 10 -15.09 4.70 -30.87
C GLU A 10 -14.38 5.25 -29.62
N ARG A 11 -15.09 5.38 -28.49
CA ARG A 11 -14.47 5.81 -27.22
C ARG A 11 -13.41 4.83 -26.71
N LEU A 12 -13.65 3.52 -26.87
CA LEU A 12 -12.69 2.50 -26.44
C LEU A 12 -11.40 2.57 -27.27
N GLU A 13 -11.54 2.70 -28.60
CA GLU A 13 -10.41 2.85 -29.52
C GLU A 13 -9.63 4.15 -29.24
N GLN A 14 -10.35 5.27 -29.04
CA GLN A 14 -9.74 6.53 -28.64
C GLN A 14 -8.99 6.42 -27.31
N PHE A 15 -9.55 5.76 -26.31
CA PHE A 15 -8.88 5.56 -25.02
C PHE A 15 -7.62 4.70 -25.14
N ALA A 16 -7.69 3.63 -25.95
CA ALA A 16 -6.54 2.77 -26.22
C ALA A 16 -5.43 3.54 -26.93
N GLU A 17 -5.77 4.42 -27.88
CA GLU A 17 -4.83 5.34 -28.51
C GLU A 17 -4.17 6.29 -27.50
N TRP A 18 -4.96 6.91 -26.61
CA TRP A 18 -4.45 7.84 -25.59
C TRP A 18 -3.53 7.18 -24.57
N THR A 19 -3.79 5.92 -24.23
CA THR A 19 -2.99 5.17 -23.24
C THR A 19 -1.87 4.36 -23.88
N GLY A 20 -1.79 4.29 -25.22
CA GLY A 20 -0.82 3.47 -25.93
C GLY A 20 -1.02 1.97 -25.71
N THR A 21 -2.27 1.54 -25.50
CA THR A 21 -2.64 0.15 -25.25
C THR A 21 -3.50 -0.42 -26.38
N GLU A 22 -3.81 -1.71 -26.33
CA GLU A 22 -4.69 -2.36 -27.30
C GLU A 22 -6.11 -2.49 -26.75
N ALA A 23 -7.09 -2.01 -27.52
CA ALA A 23 -8.49 -2.07 -27.15
C ALA A 23 -9.00 -3.53 -27.14
N PRO A 24 -9.79 -3.94 -26.12
CA PRO A 24 -10.47 -5.22 -26.10
C PRO A 24 -11.28 -5.50 -27.36
N ALA A 25 -11.17 -6.71 -27.89
CA ALA A 25 -11.89 -7.11 -29.10
C ALA A 25 -13.40 -7.13 -28.85
N THR A 26 -13.82 -7.60 -27.67
CA THR A 26 -15.24 -7.81 -27.33
C THR A 26 -15.66 -6.95 -26.16
N ILE A 27 -16.69 -6.12 -26.35
CA ILE A 27 -17.19 -5.17 -25.33
C ILE A 27 -18.28 -5.80 -24.48
N LEU A 28 -19.27 -6.46 -25.11
CA LEU A 28 -20.38 -7.12 -24.45
C LEU A 28 -20.41 -8.61 -24.82
N ASP A 29 -20.85 -9.45 -23.88
CA ASP A 29 -21.16 -10.86 -24.12
C ASP A 29 -22.54 -11.06 -24.78
N ASP A 30 -22.90 -12.32 -25.02
CA ASP A 30 -24.16 -12.71 -25.65
C ASP A 30 -25.40 -12.34 -24.81
N GLU A 31 -25.23 -12.06 -23.52
CA GLU A 31 -26.28 -11.60 -22.60
C GLU A 31 -26.39 -10.07 -22.56
N GLY A 32 -25.48 -9.37 -23.25
CA GLY A 32 -25.40 -7.91 -23.28
C GLY A 32 -24.70 -7.31 -22.06
N ALA A 33 -23.96 -8.11 -21.29
CA ALA A 33 -23.16 -7.64 -20.16
C ALA A 33 -21.70 -7.37 -20.57
N PRO A 34 -20.98 -6.47 -19.88
CA PRO A 34 -19.55 -6.24 -20.13
C PRO A 34 -18.72 -7.52 -20.02
N THR A 35 -17.88 -7.78 -21.02
CA THR A 35 -17.00 -8.97 -21.01
C THR A 35 -15.97 -8.91 -19.89
N GLN A 36 -15.49 -10.08 -19.45
CA GLN A 36 -14.38 -10.15 -18.50
C GLN A 36 -13.09 -9.52 -19.04
N GLU A 37 -12.87 -9.61 -20.35
CA GLU A 37 -11.76 -8.94 -21.04
C GLU A 37 -11.85 -7.42 -20.86
N LEU A 38 -13.01 -6.83 -21.12
CA LEU A 38 -13.25 -5.40 -20.93
C LEU A 38 -13.12 -4.99 -19.46
N LEU A 39 -13.65 -5.78 -18.53
CA LEU A 39 -13.55 -5.49 -17.09
C LEU A 39 -12.10 -5.55 -16.59
N ALA A 40 -11.31 -6.51 -17.09
CA ALA A 40 -9.89 -6.61 -16.78
C ALA A 40 -9.11 -5.43 -17.36
N TYR A 41 -9.36 -5.08 -18.63
CA TYR A 41 -8.77 -3.92 -19.27
C TYR A 41 -9.12 -2.63 -18.51
N ALA A 42 -10.39 -2.44 -18.16
CA ALA A 42 -10.82 -1.25 -17.44
C ALA A 42 -10.20 -1.12 -16.05
N ARG A 43 -9.95 -2.24 -15.37
CA ARG A 43 -9.24 -2.26 -14.10
C ARG A 43 -7.75 -1.91 -14.26
N ASN A 44 -7.10 -2.47 -15.27
CA ASN A 44 -5.65 -2.31 -15.48
C ASN A 44 -5.30 -0.89 -15.95
N GLU A 45 -6.11 -0.35 -16.86
CA GLU A 45 -5.87 0.95 -17.49
C GLU A 45 -6.65 2.10 -16.83
N GLU A 46 -7.35 1.84 -15.72
CA GLU A 46 -8.18 2.81 -15.00
C GLU A 46 -9.31 3.45 -15.88
N LEU A 47 -9.88 2.68 -16.81
CA LEU A 47 -10.97 3.14 -17.68
C LEU A 47 -12.29 3.32 -16.91
N CYS A 48 -12.90 4.51 -17.04
CA CYS A 48 -14.22 4.78 -16.49
C CYS A 48 -15.33 4.20 -17.38
N LEU A 49 -16.05 3.19 -16.88
CA LEU A 49 -17.14 2.53 -17.62
C LEU A 49 -18.33 3.46 -17.89
N ASP A 50 -18.61 4.41 -17.00
CA ASP A 50 -19.67 5.40 -17.21
C ASP A 50 -19.34 6.33 -18.38
N TRP A 51 -18.07 6.72 -18.53
CA TRP A 51 -17.62 7.47 -19.69
C TRP A 51 -17.68 6.60 -20.96
N LEU A 52 -17.19 5.37 -20.89
CA LEU A 52 -17.19 4.44 -22.02
C LEU A 52 -18.61 4.22 -22.58
N PHE A 53 -19.55 3.82 -21.72
CA PHE A 53 -20.90 3.45 -22.15
C PHE A 53 -21.83 4.65 -22.30
N LEU A 54 -21.73 5.67 -21.43
CA LEU A 54 -22.70 6.77 -21.36
C LEU A 54 -22.16 8.09 -21.90
N GLY A 55 -20.84 8.19 -22.15
CA GLY A 55 -20.19 9.46 -22.44
C GLY A 55 -20.18 10.41 -21.24
N ASP A 56 -20.45 9.91 -20.03
CA ASP A 56 -20.51 10.74 -18.83
C ASP A 56 -19.11 11.04 -18.31
N VAL A 57 -18.71 12.31 -18.43
CA VAL A 57 -17.40 12.80 -17.96
C VAL A 57 -17.39 13.16 -16.47
N ARG A 58 -18.56 13.23 -15.81
CA ARG A 58 -18.65 13.67 -14.40
C ARG A 58 -17.83 12.80 -13.44
N PRO A 59 -17.84 11.46 -13.54
CA PRO A 59 -17.03 10.62 -12.67
C PRO A 59 -15.53 10.87 -12.83
N LEU A 60 -15.06 11.13 -14.05
CA LEU A 60 -13.66 11.48 -14.35
C LEU A 60 -13.27 12.81 -13.70
N VAL A 61 -14.10 13.85 -13.86
CA VAL A 61 -13.86 15.17 -13.25
C VAL A 61 -13.85 15.08 -11.72
N GLN A 62 -14.78 14.32 -11.13
CA GLN A 62 -14.82 14.11 -9.68
C GLN A 62 -13.62 13.30 -9.17
N ALA A 63 -13.16 12.30 -9.91
CA ALA A 63 -11.96 11.54 -9.58
C ALA A 63 -10.71 12.43 -9.64
N TYR A 64 -10.57 13.23 -10.70
CA TYR A 64 -9.49 14.19 -10.86
C TYR A 64 -9.47 15.20 -9.71
N ARG A 65 -10.62 15.82 -9.41
CA ARG A 65 -10.74 16.80 -8.32
C ARG A 65 -10.38 16.19 -6.96
N ARG A 66 -10.92 15.00 -6.63
CA ARG A 66 -10.57 14.30 -5.39
C ARG A 66 -9.07 14.01 -5.32
N ARG A 67 -8.47 13.50 -6.39
CA ARG A 67 -7.03 13.24 -6.44
C ARG A 67 -6.21 14.51 -6.25
N HIS A 68 -6.62 15.62 -6.87
CA HIS A 68 -5.95 16.91 -6.71
C HIS A 68 -6.11 17.47 -5.29
N GLU A 69 -7.28 17.32 -4.68
CA GLU A 69 -7.51 17.70 -3.28
C GLU A 69 -6.64 16.85 -2.34
N GLU A 70 -6.54 15.53 -2.56
CA GLU A 70 -5.66 14.64 -1.78
C GLU A 70 -4.17 15.00 -1.92
N MET A 71 -3.73 15.45 -3.09
CA MET A 71 -2.33 15.86 -3.31
C MET A 71 -2.09 17.34 -2.98
N SER A 72 -3.10 18.07 -2.50
CA SER A 72 -2.94 19.46 -2.12
C SER A 72 -1.97 19.61 -0.95
N TRP A 73 -1.18 20.69 -0.96
CA TRP A 73 -0.17 20.91 0.09
C TRP A 73 -0.73 20.87 1.53
N PRO A 74 -1.97 21.35 1.84
CA PRO A 74 -2.49 21.23 3.19
C PRO A 74 -2.70 19.78 3.60
N ARG A 75 -3.17 18.93 2.68
CA ARG A 75 -3.34 17.49 2.94
C ARG A 75 -2.03 16.78 3.13
N VAL A 76 -1.03 17.08 2.32
CA VAL A 76 0.31 16.50 2.49
C VAL A 76 0.93 16.96 3.81
N GLN A 77 0.77 18.23 4.19
CA GLN A 77 1.22 18.74 5.49
C GLN A 77 0.51 18.04 6.66
N GLU A 78 -0.82 17.84 6.59
CA GLU A 78 -1.56 17.07 7.60
C GLU A 78 -0.98 15.65 7.79
N ARG A 79 -0.58 14.99 6.69
CA ARG A 79 0.04 13.66 6.76
C ARG A 79 1.47 13.70 7.29
N VAL A 80 2.25 14.73 6.97
CA VAL A 80 3.58 14.97 7.57
C VAL A 80 3.45 15.14 9.08
N ASP A 81 2.52 15.96 9.54
CA ASP A 81 2.28 16.21 10.97
C ASP A 81 1.85 14.93 11.69
N LEU A 82 0.98 14.13 11.06
CA LEU A 82 0.56 12.83 11.59
C LEU A 82 1.73 11.85 11.67
N LEU A 83 2.54 11.75 10.62
CA LEU A 83 3.69 10.85 10.56
C LEU A 83 4.75 11.24 11.59
N ALA A 84 5.05 12.54 11.71
CA ALA A 84 5.97 13.10 12.70
C ALA A 84 5.53 12.72 14.12
N LYS A 85 4.23 12.91 14.43
CA LYS A 85 3.65 12.52 15.73
C LYS A 85 3.76 11.02 16.01
N LEU A 86 3.55 10.17 15.01
CA LEU A 86 3.66 8.71 15.18
C LEU A 86 5.11 8.24 15.35
N ALA A 87 6.06 8.95 14.74
CA ALA A 87 7.48 8.65 14.81
C ALA A 87 8.20 9.33 15.99
N ASP A 88 7.51 10.16 16.77
CA ASP A 88 8.09 11.01 17.83
C ASP A 88 9.20 11.94 17.29
N MET A 89 8.91 12.57 16.14
CA MET A 89 9.81 13.48 15.40
C MET A 89 9.20 14.87 15.29
N GLU A 90 10.06 15.88 15.07
CA GLU A 90 9.61 17.22 14.70
C GLU A 90 9.08 17.22 13.26
N PRO A 91 7.90 17.79 12.97
CA PRO A 91 7.39 17.86 11.62
C PRO A 91 8.21 18.85 10.77
N ILE A 92 8.41 18.50 9.50
CA ILE A 92 9.00 19.39 8.50
C ILE A 92 7.91 20.19 7.79
N ARG A 93 8.31 21.31 7.17
CA ARG A 93 7.41 22.10 6.35
C ARG A 93 7.45 21.60 4.91
N VAL A 94 6.28 21.39 4.33
CA VAL A 94 6.16 21.02 2.91
C VAL A 94 6.43 22.25 2.03
N GLU A 95 7.36 22.11 1.09
CA GLU A 95 7.62 23.11 0.06
C GLU A 95 6.62 22.99 -1.09
N VAL A 96 6.25 24.13 -1.68
CA VAL A 96 5.18 24.23 -2.68
C VAL A 96 5.62 25.12 -3.84
N ASP A 97 5.31 24.72 -5.06
CA ASP A 97 5.48 25.49 -6.29
C ASP A 97 4.17 25.50 -7.08
N GLU A 98 3.63 26.68 -7.38
CA GLU A 98 2.38 26.86 -8.14
C GLU A 98 1.25 25.86 -7.76
N ASP A 99 1.01 25.69 -6.46
CA ASP A 99 0.03 24.78 -5.84
C ASP A 99 0.37 23.28 -5.85
N SER A 100 1.57 22.91 -6.31
CA SER A 100 2.10 21.54 -6.30
C SER A 100 3.13 21.33 -5.19
N VAL A 101 3.02 20.21 -4.48
CA VAL A 101 4.02 19.82 -3.48
C VAL A 101 5.33 19.45 -4.16
N LEU A 102 6.43 20.06 -3.70
CA LEU A 102 7.77 19.71 -4.15
C LEU A 102 8.28 18.49 -3.39
N LEU A 103 8.73 17.48 -4.13
CA LEU A 103 9.41 16.33 -3.56
C LEU A 103 10.87 16.68 -3.29
N THR A 104 11.12 17.34 -2.17
CA THR A 104 12.47 17.75 -1.75
C THR A 104 13.25 16.60 -1.12
N ASP A 105 14.58 16.71 -1.12
CA ASP A 105 15.44 15.75 -0.41
C ASP A 105 15.13 15.69 1.09
N GLU A 106 14.74 16.83 1.69
CA GLU A 106 14.33 16.92 3.08
C GLU A 106 13.04 16.11 3.34
N LEU A 107 12.04 16.22 2.47
CA LEU A 107 10.80 15.44 2.56
C LEU A 107 11.04 13.93 2.42
N ILE A 108 11.91 13.56 1.48
CA ILE A 108 12.32 12.16 1.29
C ILE A 108 13.06 11.64 2.54
N ALA A 109 14.01 12.41 3.08
CA ALA A 109 14.79 12.04 4.25
C ALA A 109 13.89 11.88 5.48
N PHE A 110 13.01 12.85 5.73
CA PHE A 110 12.01 12.79 6.80
C PHE A 110 11.14 11.53 6.69
N CYS A 111 10.59 11.26 5.50
CA CYS A 111 9.73 10.09 5.30
C CYS A 111 10.48 8.78 5.59
N LYS A 112 11.75 8.68 5.17
CA LYS A 112 12.59 7.50 5.43
C LYS A 112 12.91 7.33 6.91
N GLU A 113 13.27 8.40 7.59
CA GLU A 113 13.62 8.38 9.02
C GLU A 113 12.40 8.03 9.88
N ALA A 114 11.24 8.59 9.56
CA ALA A 114 9.96 8.23 10.17
C ALA A 114 9.45 6.83 9.77
N ARG A 115 10.17 6.12 8.90
CA ARG A 115 9.79 4.81 8.33
C ARG A 115 8.42 4.83 7.64
N GLY A 116 8.04 5.98 7.09
CA GLY A 116 6.81 6.18 6.33
C GLY A 116 6.94 5.76 4.87
N ASP A 117 5.79 5.62 4.21
CA ASP A 117 5.67 5.38 2.78
C ASP A 117 5.43 6.70 2.04
N ILE A 118 6.25 7.01 1.03
CA ILE A 118 6.19 8.30 0.34
C ILE A 118 4.92 8.44 -0.50
N ASP A 119 4.42 7.34 -1.06
CA ASP A 119 3.18 7.36 -1.85
C ASP A 119 1.96 7.62 -0.95
N TRP A 120 1.94 7.04 0.25
CA TRP A 120 0.94 7.38 1.26
C TRP A 120 1.06 8.84 1.69
N LEU A 121 2.27 9.34 1.94
CA LEU A 121 2.50 10.72 2.37
C LEU A 121 1.97 11.72 1.33
N LEU A 122 2.24 11.49 0.05
CA LEU A 122 1.85 12.40 -1.03
C LEU A 122 0.40 12.20 -1.49
N CYS A 123 -0.04 10.94 -1.63
CA CYS A 123 -1.30 10.62 -2.30
C CYS A 123 -2.40 10.07 -1.37
N GLY A 124 -2.11 9.84 -0.08
CA GLY A 124 -3.07 9.25 0.85
C GLY A 124 -3.49 7.82 0.49
N LYS A 125 -2.69 7.10 -0.30
CA LYS A 125 -3.02 5.75 -0.76
C LYS A 125 -2.75 4.72 0.35
N ASP A 126 -3.78 4.45 1.14
CA ASP A 126 -3.74 3.45 2.22
C ASP A 126 -3.40 2.04 1.72
N GLU A 127 -3.68 1.73 0.44
CA GLU A 127 -3.38 0.42 -0.16
C GLU A 127 -1.90 0.06 -0.08
N ASN A 128 -0.99 1.03 -0.20
CA ASN A 128 0.45 0.77 -0.13
C ASN A 128 0.90 0.52 1.31
N VAL A 129 0.31 1.24 2.27
CA VAL A 129 0.50 0.97 3.70
C VAL A 129 -0.02 -0.42 4.07
N LEU A 130 -1.20 -0.78 3.57
CA LEU A 130 -1.81 -2.09 3.79
C LEU A 130 -1.01 -3.21 3.13
N ARG A 131 -0.48 -3.03 1.91
CA ARG A 131 0.39 -4.02 1.25
C ARG A 131 1.71 -4.19 2.00
N SER A 132 2.34 -3.11 2.44
CA SER A 132 3.56 -3.15 3.26
C SER A 132 3.31 -3.87 4.60
N HIS A 133 2.19 -3.57 5.26
CA HIS A 133 1.78 -4.25 6.48
C HIS A 133 1.45 -5.73 6.23
N GLN A 134 0.71 -6.06 5.16
CA GLN A 134 0.39 -7.44 4.80
C GLN A 134 1.63 -8.26 4.45
N SER A 135 2.62 -7.66 3.78
CA SER A 135 3.90 -8.33 3.49
C SER A 135 4.64 -8.66 4.78
N LYS A 136 4.75 -7.70 5.70
CA LYS A 136 5.38 -7.92 7.01
C LYS A 136 4.61 -8.91 7.87
N VAL A 137 3.28 -8.89 7.84
CA VAL A 137 2.44 -9.88 8.53
C VAL A 137 2.68 -11.26 7.94
N LYS A 138 2.68 -11.43 6.61
CA LYS A 138 2.98 -12.71 5.96
C LYS A 138 4.39 -13.23 6.28
N GLU A 139 5.37 -12.35 6.40
CA GLU A 139 6.74 -12.72 6.82
C GLU A 139 6.81 -13.14 8.30
N THR A 140 5.98 -12.55 9.16
CA THR A 140 5.98 -12.82 10.60
C THR A 140 4.98 -13.90 11.03
N GLU A 141 3.99 -14.23 10.20
CA GLU A 141 2.95 -15.22 10.47
C GLU A 141 3.52 -16.63 10.74
N PRO A 142 4.52 -17.15 9.98
CA PRO A 142 5.17 -18.41 10.31
C PRO A 142 5.87 -18.37 11.68
N LEU A 143 6.57 -17.28 11.99
CA LEU A 143 7.26 -17.09 13.28
C LEU A 143 6.27 -17.03 14.44
N VAL A 144 5.12 -16.37 14.24
CA VAL A 144 4.07 -16.27 15.26
C VAL A 144 3.44 -17.64 15.53
N GLU A 145 3.17 -18.44 14.51
CA GLU A 145 2.66 -19.81 14.69
C GLU A 145 3.68 -20.73 15.37
N GLU A 146 4.96 -20.63 15.02
CA GLU A 146 6.04 -21.35 15.72
C GLU A 146 6.11 -20.97 17.21
N VAL A 147 6.08 -19.67 17.53
CA VAL A 147 6.08 -19.20 18.93
C VAL A 147 4.83 -19.63 19.70
N LYS A 148 3.67 -19.70 19.04
CA LYS A 148 2.44 -20.22 19.66
C LYS A 148 2.50 -21.72 19.94
N SER A 149 3.22 -22.47 19.11
CA SER A 149 3.40 -23.93 19.26
C SER A 149 4.28 -24.29 20.47
N LEU A 150 5.10 -23.36 20.95
CA LEU A 150 5.92 -23.52 22.15
C LEU A 150 5.03 -23.66 23.41
N SER A 151 5.47 -24.47 24.35
CA SER A 151 4.89 -24.54 25.70
C SER A 151 5.02 -23.19 26.43
N GLU A 152 4.26 -23.04 27.53
CA GLU A 152 4.30 -21.81 28.32
C GLU A 152 5.68 -21.58 28.98
N ALA A 153 6.38 -22.66 29.33
CA ALA A 153 7.74 -22.61 29.88
C ALA A 153 8.76 -22.16 28.81
N GLU A 154 8.70 -22.76 27.63
CA GLU A 154 9.53 -22.39 26.47
C GLU A 154 9.31 -20.93 26.05
N ARG A 155 8.05 -20.46 25.99
CA ARG A 155 7.76 -19.04 25.70
C ARG A 155 8.36 -18.10 26.73
N ARG A 156 8.28 -18.44 28.02
CA ARG A 156 8.90 -17.65 29.09
C ARG A 156 10.42 -17.64 28.94
N GLY A 157 11.04 -18.79 28.66
CA GLY A 157 12.48 -18.90 28.42
C GLY A 157 12.95 -18.04 27.23
N LEU A 158 12.24 -18.12 26.11
CA LEU A 158 12.54 -17.35 24.90
C LEU A 158 12.41 -15.84 25.16
N GLN A 159 11.36 -15.43 25.87
CA GLN A 159 11.15 -14.02 26.24
C GLN A 159 12.28 -13.48 27.13
N VAL A 160 12.76 -14.29 28.09
CA VAL A 160 13.88 -13.93 28.97
C VAL A 160 15.17 -13.80 28.16
N ALA A 161 15.47 -14.77 27.29
CA ALA A 161 16.67 -14.77 26.45
C ALA A 161 16.71 -13.54 25.52
N LEU A 162 15.61 -13.23 24.84
CA LEU A 162 15.51 -12.05 23.97
C LEU A 162 15.66 -10.73 24.76
N ARG A 163 15.10 -10.64 25.97
CA ARG A 163 15.27 -9.46 26.83
C ARG A 163 16.72 -9.27 27.28
N ILE A 164 17.42 -10.35 27.61
CA ILE A 164 18.85 -10.32 27.96
C ILE A 164 19.65 -9.84 26.74
N ALA A 165 19.34 -10.35 25.55
CA ALA A 165 20.01 -9.97 24.31
C ALA A 165 19.89 -8.46 24.02
N ILE A 166 18.68 -7.92 24.15
CA ILE A 166 18.40 -6.49 23.97
C ILE A 166 19.18 -5.67 25.00
N ARG A 167 19.17 -6.09 26.28
CA ARG A 167 19.85 -5.36 27.37
C ARG A 167 21.36 -5.36 27.20
N GLU A 168 21.93 -6.48 26.76
CA GLU A 168 23.38 -6.68 26.65
C GLU A 168 23.92 -6.37 25.25
N LYS A 169 23.06 -5.89 24.34
CA LYS A 169 23.38 -5.64 22.93
C LYS A 169 24.01 -6.85 22.23
N ARG A 170 23.60 -8.06 22.63
CA ARG A 170 24.01 -9.32 22.01
C ARG A 170 23.23 -9.55 20.73
N SER A 171 23.80 -10.36 19.83
CA SER A 171 23.07 -10.73 18.61
C SER A 171 21.87 -11.62 18.97
N VAL A 172 20.87 -11.63 18.09
CA VAL A 172 19.71 -12.52 18.24
C VAL A 172 20.14 -13.99 18.17
N GLU A 173 21.18 -14.30 17.39
CA GLU A 173 21.74 -15.65 17.27
C GLU A 173 22.35 -16.13 18.59
N GLU A 174 23.08 -15.27 19.31
CA GLU A 174 23.64 -15.59 20.63
C GLU A 174 22.53 -15.84 21.67
N ALA A 175 21.43 -15.09 21.57
CA ALA A 175 20.27 -15.25 22.45
C ALA A 175 19.55 -16.58 22.21
N LEU A 176 19.38 -16.96 20.94
CA LEU A 176 18.73 -18.20 20.53
C LEU A 176 19.59 -19.42 20.83
N ALA A 177 20.91 -19.31 20.73
CA ALA A 177 21.84 -20.36 21.15
C ALA A 177 21.71 -20.63 22.66
N ALA A 178 21.72 -19.58 23.49
CA ALA A 178 21.57 -19.71 24.94
C ALA A 178 20.18 -20.27 25.33
N TYR A 179 19.13 -19.89 24.61
CA TYR A 179 17.79 -20.46 24.81
C TYR A 179 17.74 -21.95 24.43
N SER A 180 18.34 -22.33 23.31
CA SER A 180 18.35 -23.72 22.84
C SER A 180 19.05 -24.65 23.82
N GLU A 181 20.18 -24.21 24.40
CA GLU A 181 20.89 -24.98 25.44
C GLU A 181 19.99 -25.25 26.67
N VAL A 182 19.25 -24.24 27.13
CA VAL A 182 18.35 -24.38 28.29
C VAL A 182 17.15 -25.30 28.00
N VAL A 183 16.60 -25.24 26.78
CA VAL A 183 15.45 -26.09 26.39
C VAL A 183 15.86 -27.56 26.22
N GLU A 184 17.04 -27.82 25.67
CA GLU A 184 17.56 -29.19 25.56
C GLU A 184 17.87 -29.79 26.93
N GLU A 185 18.38 -28.99 27.88
CA GLU A 185 18.58 -29.43 29.26
C GLU A 185 17.25 -29.78 29.95
N GLU A 186 16.19 -28.98 29.78
CA GLU A 186 14.87 -29.29 30.36
C GLU A 186 14.18 -30.48 29.69
N ARG A 187 14.42 -30.75 28.40
CA ARG A 187 13.87 -31.92 27.69
C ARG A 187 14.59 -33.22 28.03
N ALA A 188 15.83 -33.15 28.50
CA ALA A 188 16.64 -34.30 28.89
C ALA A 188 16.47 -34.70 30.37
N ALA A 189 15.85 -33.85 31.19
CA ALA A 189 15.59 -34.05 32.62
C ALA A 189 14.24 -34.72 32.91
#